data_AF-A0AAV1LU47-F1
#
_entry.id   AF-A0AAV1LU47-F1
#
_cell.length_a   1.000
_cell.length_b   1.000
_cell.length_c   1.000
_cell.angle_alpha   90.00
_cell.angle_beta   90.00
_cell.angle_gamma   90.00
#
_symmetry.space_group_name_H-M   'P 1'
#
loop_
_entity.id
_entity.type
_entity.pdbx_description
1 polymer ?
#
loop_
_entity_poly.entity_id
_entity_poly.type
_entity_poly.pdbx_seq_one_letter_code
_entity_poly.pdbx_strand_id
1 'polypeptide(L)'
;MQENIKKIIEEINVTGQVAKKCIRNEQKAINEILKQIIKNVSTCISISFHTLSLLESSIRPHVLLDKTEYITNVENKLYQCLDNKDAEECFNNVRKTAFDDLEREEKEILQNRADSRTATDDILDSIVTCTSNGLIKASVAIANTTHQVIKCVAKG
;
A
#
# COMPACT_ATOMS: atom_id res chain seq x y z
N MET A 1 33.48 29.48 50.69
CA MET A 1 32.15 29.36 50.04
C MET A 1 32.19 29.82 48.58
N GLN A 2 32.74 31.00 48.28
CA GLN A 2 32.89 31.50 46.89
C GLN A 2 33.75 30.61 45.99
N GLU A 3 34.86 30.04 46.48
CA GLU A 3 35.71 29.13 45.68
C GLU A 3 35.03 27.82 45.30
N ASN A 4 34.22 27.24 46.18
CA ASN A 4 33.46 26.02 45.88
C ASN A 4 32.40 26.26 44.79
N ILE A 5 31.73 27.42 44.83
CA ILE A 5 30.76 27.80 43.79
C ILE A 5 31.47 28.00 42.44
N LYS A 6 32.66 28.61 42.43
CA LYS A 6 33.45 28.82 41.22
C LYS A 6 33.88 27.50 40.57
N LYS A 7 34.33 26.55 41.38
CA LYS A 7 34.70 25.19 40.93
C LYS A 7 33.51 24.44 40.31
N ILE A 8 32.35 24.51 40.95
CA ILE A 8 31.12 23.89 40.43
C ILE A 8 30.70 24.51 39.10
N ILE A 9 30.79 25.84 38.96
CA ILE A 9 30.48 26.54 37.70
C ILE A 9 31.44 26.13 36.59
N GLU A 10 32.74 26.00 36.89
CA GLU A 10 33.74 25.55 35.92
C GLU A 10 33.50 24.11 35.47
N GLU A 11 33.21 23.20 36.41
CA GLU A 11 32.86 21.80 36.09
C GLU A 11 31.60 21.72 35.20
N ILE A 12 30.53 22.43 35.56
CA ILE A 12 29.28 22.47 34.76
C ILE A 12 29.55 22.98 33.34
N ASN A 13 30.40 24.01 33.19
CA ASN A 13 30.70 24.58 31.89
C ASN A 13 31.49 23.60 31.00
N VAL A 14 32.44 22.86 31.59
CA VAL A 14 33.20 21.80 30.89
C VAL A 14 32.26 20.66 30.48
N THR A 15 31.45 20.13 31.40
CA THR A 15 30.49 19.05 31.10
C THR A 15 29.47 19.47 30.03
N GLY A 16 28.99 20.72 30.08
CA GLY A 16 28.07 21.28 29.08
C GLY A 16 28.69 21.39 27.69
N GLN A 17 29.98 21.74 27.59
CA GLN A 17 30.70 21.78 26.31
C GLN A 17 30.93 20.38 25.73
N VAL A 18 31.28 19.40 26.57
CA VAL A 18 31.42 17.99 26.17
C VAL A 18 30.09 17.46 25.62
N ALA A 19 28.98 17.67 26.34
CA ALA A 19 27.66 17.26 25.91
C ALA A 19 27.27 17.89 24.56
N LYS A 20 27.51 19.20 24.38
CA LYS A 20 27.23 19.89 23.12
C LYS A 20 28.03 19.34 21.94
N LYS A 21 29.28 18.94 22.16
CA LYS A 21 30.13 18.30 21.15
C LYS A 21 29.63 16.90 20.79
N CYS A 22 29.28 16.09 21.80
CA CYS A 22 28.71 14.76 21.62
C CYS A 22 27.40 14.80 20.81
N ILE A 23 26.48 15.69 21.17
CA ILE A 23 25.20 15.87 20.46
C ILE A 23 25.45 16.26 18.99
N ARG A 24 26.34 17.23 18.71
CA ARG A 24 26.62 17.66 17.33
C ARG A 24 27.17 16.54 16.44
N ASN A 25 28.03 15.68 16.98
CA ASN A 25 28.60 14.57 16.23
C ASN A 25 27.52 13.55 15.88
N GLU A 26 26.70 13.17 16.85
CA GLU A 26 25.63 12.21 16.65
C GLU A 26 24.47 12.77 15.79
N GLN A 27 24.26 14.10 15.81
CA GLN A 27 23.26 14.76 14.99
C GLN A 27 23.49 14.57 13.48
N LYS A 28 24.75 14.53 13.04
CA LYS A 28 25.07 14.27 11.63
C LYS A 28 24.79 12.80 11.26
N ALA A 29 25.17 11.87 12.14
CA ALA A 29 24.96 10.45 11.93
C ALA A 29 23.47 10.09 11.87
N ILE A 30 22.67 10.59 12.82
CA ILE A 30 21.22 10.33 12.84
C ILE A 30 20.51 10.95 11.64
N ASN A 31 20.92 12.13 11.18
CA ASN A 31 20.33 12.76 9.99
C ASN A 31 20.52 11.90 8.73
N GLU A 32 21.70 11.28 8.55
CA GLU A 32 21.92 10.38 7.41
C GLU A 32 21.11 9.09 7.53
N ILE A 33 20.98 8.53 8.73
CA ILE A 33 20.12 7.35 8.97
C ILE A 33 18.65 7.68 8.66
N LEU A 34 18.15 8.83 9.15
CA LEU A 34 16.77 9.27 8.90
C LEU A 34 16.50 9.51 7.41
N LYS A 35 17.44 10.11 6.67
CA LYS A 35 17.33 10.26 5.20
C LYS A 35 17.22 8.91 4.50
N GLN A 36 18.02 7.92 4.90
CA GLN A 36 17.93 6.57 4.33
C GLN A 36 16.59 5.89 4.66
N ILE A 37 16.09 6.04 5.88
CA ILE A 37 14.77 5.53 6.27
C ILE A 37 13.68 6.17 5.41
N ILE A 38 13.68 7.50 5.28
CA ILE A 38 12.71 8.22 4.44
C ILE A 38 12.78 7.71 3.00
N LYS A 39 13.97 7.62 2.41
CA LYS A 39 14.16 7.10 1.05
C LYS A 39 13.56 5.70 0.89
N ASN A 40 13.87 4.79 1.82
CA ASN A 40 13.41 3.42 1.76
C ASN A 40 11.88 3.30 1.92
N VAL A 41 11.29 4.07 2.84
CA VAL A 41 9.83 4.13 3.04
C VAL A 41 9.17 4.69 1.79
N SER A 42 9.66 5.81 1.26
CA SER A 42 9.15 6.41 0.02
C SER A 42 9.22 5.44 -1.15
N THR A 43 10.34 4.74 -1.35
CA THR A 43 10.45 3.72 -2.41
C THR A 43 9.45 2.58 -2.21
N CYS A 44 9.30 2.06 -0.99
CA CYS A 44 8.37 0.99 -0.66
C CYS A 44 6.91 1.39 -0.94
N ILE A 45 6.52 2.59 -0.52
CA ILE A 45 5.19 3.17 -0.78
C ILE A 45 4.98 3.40 -2.28
N SER A 46 5.97 3.95 -2.99
CA SER A 46 5.89 4.18 -4.44
C SER A 46 5.69 2.89 -5.24
N ILE A 47 6.36 1.80 -4.84
CA ILE A 47 6.14 0.48 -5.44
C ILE A 47 4.69 0.02 -5.22
N SER A 48 4.19 0.18 -3.99
CA SER A 48 2.81 -0.20 -3.64
C SER A 48 1.77 0.59 -4.43
N PHE A 49 1.97 1.91 -4.60
CA PHE A 49 1.11 2.76 -5.44
C PHE A 49 1.18 2.41 -6.93
N HIS A 50 2.37 2.06 -7.43
CA HIS A 50 2.51 1.62 -8.81
C HIS A 50 1.70 0.33 -9.06
N THR A 51 1.73 -0.61 -8.12
CA THR A 51 0.89 -1.83 -8.20
C THR A 51 -0.61 -1.50 -8.21
N LEU A 52 -1.04 -0.50 -7.44
CA LEU A 52 -2.44 -0.05 -7.44
C LEU A 52 -2.87 0.51 -8.81
N SER A 53 -2.01 1.33 -9.43
CA SER A 53 -2.24 1.87 -10.76
C SER A 53 -2.28 0.78 -11.85
N LEU A 54 -1.45 -0.26 -11.72
CA LEU A 54 -1.52 -1.44 -12.58
C LEU A 54 -2.81 -2.25 -12.38
N LEU A 55 -3.31 -2.36 -11.15
CA LEU A 55 -4.61 -2.99 -10.87
C LEU A 55 -5.76 -2.20 -11.49
N GLU A 56 -5.79 -0.88 -11.32
CA GLU A 56 -6.83 -0.03 -11.90
C GLU A 56 -6.87 -0.15 -13.44
N SER A 57 -5.70 -0.28 -14.07
CA SER A 57 -5.57 -0.45 -15.52
C SER A 57 -5.79 -1.89 -16.02
N SER A 58 -5.61 -2.92 -15.19
CA SER A 58 -5.85 -4.33 -15.55
C SER A 58 -7.26 -4.81 -15.20
N ILE A 59 -7.96 -4.15 -14.27
CA ILE A 59 -9.36 -4.46 -13.91
C ILE A 59 -10.36 -3.99 -14.99
N ARG A 60 -9.92 -3.28 -16.04
CA ARG A 60 -10.72 -3.06 -17.26
C ARG A 60 -9.98 -3.58 -18.50
N PRO A 61 -10.61 -4.34 -19.43
CA PRO A 61 -12.03 -4.68 -19.58
C PRO A 61 -12.26 -6.19 -19.74
N HIS A 62 -12.99 -6.84 -18.83
CA HIS A 62 -13.50 -8.18 -19.10
C HIS A 62 -14.99 -8.11 -19.42
N VAL A 63 -15.22 -8.17 -20.73
CA VAL A 63 -16.44 -8.53 -21.45
C VAL A 63 -17.73 -7.94 -20.87
N LEU A 64 -17.92 -6.63 -21.07
CA LEU A 64 -19.26 -6.26 -21.51
C LEU A 64 -19.40 -6.91 -22.88
N LEU A 65 -20.11 -8.05 -22.96
CA LEU A 65 -20.71 -8.50 -24.22
C LEU A 65 -21.14 -7.23 -24.95
N ASP A 66 -20.65 -6.99 -26.17
CA ASP A 66 -21.10 -5.82 -26.92
C ASP A 66 -22.62 -5.96 -26.96
N LYS A 67 -23.29 -5.08 -26.22
CA LYS A 67 -24.71 -5.21 -25.92
C LYS A 67 -25.49 -5.32 -27.22
N THR A 68 -25.00 -4.65 -28.26
CA THR A 68 -25.54 -4.66 -29.61
C THR A 68 -25.39 -6.04 -30.25
N GLU A 69 -24.19 -6.62 -30.18
CA GLU A 69 -23.89 -7.95 -30.72
C GLU A 69 -24.69 -9.04 -30.00
N TYR A 70 -24.74 -8.99 -28.66
CA TYR A 70 -25.49 -9.96 -27.85
C TYR A 70 -26.99 -9.92 -28.15
N ILE A 71 -27.59 -8.72 -28.15
CA ILE A 71 -29.02 -8.54 -28.48
C ILE A 71 -29.29 -9.05 -29.89
N THR A 72 -28.45 -8.69 -30.87
CA THR A 72 -28.59 -9.16 -32.26
C THR A 72 -28.54 -10.68 -32.34
N ASN A 73 -27.67 -11.33 -31.57
CA ASN A 73 -27.52 -12.78 -31.57
C ASN A 73 -28.73 -13.49 -30.92
N VAL A 74 -29.27 -12.92 -29.84
CA VAL A 74 -30.52 -13.40 -29.22
C VAL A 74 -31.70 -13.24 -30.18
N GLU A 75 -31.84 -12.08 -30.81
CA GLU A 75 -32.89 -11.82 -31.81
C GLU A 75 -32.81 -12.80 -32.98
N ASN A 76 -31.62 -13.04 -33.52
CA ASN A 76 -31.42 -14.03 -34.60
C ASN A 76 -31.85 -15.43 -34.18
N LYS A 77 -31.52 -15.87 -32.96
CA LYS A 77 -31.95 -17.16 -32.42
C LYS A 77 -33.48 -17.23 -32.26
N LEU A 78 -34.10 -16.15 -31.82
CA LEU A 78 -35.57 -16.06 -31.71
C LEU A 78 -36.23 -16.12 -33.10
N TYR A 79 -35.68 -15.43 -34.10
CA TYR A 79 -36.17 -15.52 -35.48
C TYR A 79 -36.06 -16.93 -36.05
N GLN A 80 -34.95 -17.63 -35.79
CA GLN A 80 -34.77 -19.04 -36.19
C GLN A 80 -35.79 -19.99 -35.54
N CYS A 81 -36.30 -19.66 -34.35
CA CYS A 81 -37.34 -20.45 -33.68
C CYS A 81 -38.71 -20.35 -34.36
N LEU A 82 -38.99 -19.28 -35.13
CA LEU A 82 -40.28 -19.10 -35.83
C LEU A 82 -40.51 -20.16 -36.92
N ASP A 83 -39.42 -20.63 -37.55
CA ASP A 83 -39.46 -21.64 -38.61
C ASP A 83 -39.25 -23.07 -38.08
N ASN A 84 -39.17 -23.25 -36.75
CA ASN A 84 -38.91 -24.54 -36.12
C ASN A 84 -40.21 -25.34 -35.92
N LYS A 85 -40.16 -26.66 -36.14
CA LYS A 85 -41.29 -27.58 -35.91
C LYS A 85 -41.78 -27.57 -34.46
N ASP A 86 -40.88 -27.32 -33.52
CA ASP A 86 -41.19 -27.12 -32.10
C ASP A 86 -40.71 -25.73 -31.65
N ALA A 87 -41.47 -24.72 -32.06
CA ALA A 87 -41.16 -23.33 -31.75
C ALA A 87 -41.17 -23.06 -30.23
N GLU A 88 -42.05 -23.73 -29.47
CA GLU A 88 -42.17 -23.54 -28.03
C GLU A 88 -40.94 -24.06 -27.27
N GLU A 89 -40.48 -25.27 -27.59
CA GLU A 89 -39.23 -25.80 -27.03
C GLU A 89 -38.03 -24.92 -27.42
N CYS A 90 -37.99 -24.46 -28.68
CA CYS A 90 -36.94 -23.57 -29.16
C CYS A 90 -36.89 -22.24 -28.38
N PHE A 91 -38.03 -21.56 -28.20
CA PHE A 91 -38.09 -20.33 -27.41
C PHE A 91 -37.69 -20.53 -25.95
N ASN A 92 -38.10 -21.64 -25.34
CA ASN A 92 -37.71 -21.99 -23.98
C ASN A 92 -36.20 -22.20 -23.85
N ASN A 93 -35.55 -22.82 -24.84
CA ASN A 93 -34.10 -22.99 -24.88
C ASN A 93 -33.36 -21.66 -25.04
N VAL A 94 -33.82 -20.77 -25.92
CA VAL A 94 -33.22 -19.42 -26.08
C VAL A 94 -33.36 -18.63 -24.78
N ARG A 95 -34.53 -18.64 -24.14
CA ARG A 95 -34.75 -18.01 -22.84
C ARG A 95 -33.80 -18.55 -21.77
N LYS A 96 -33.68 -19.87 -21.66
CA LYS A 96 -32.79 -20.52 -20.69
C LYS A 96 -31.34 -20.11 -20.92
N THR A 97 -30.88 -20.15 -22.17
CA THR A 97 -29.51 -19.75 -22.55
C THR A 97 -29.23 -18.30 -22.16
N ALA A 98 -30.18 -17.39 -22.42
CA ALA A 98 -30.04 -15.99 -22.03
C ALA A 98 -29.96 -15.79 -20.51
N PHE A 99 -30.69 -16.59 -19.73
CA PHE A 99 -30.58 -16.59 -18.26
C PHE A 99 -29.23 -17.15 -17.79
N ASP A 100 -28.79 -18.27 -18.34
CA ASP A 100 -27.51 -18.90 -17.98
C ASP A 100 -26.32 -17.96 -18.32
N ASP A 101 -26.40 -17.24 -19.44
CA ASP A 101 -25.42 -16.22 -19.82
C ASP A 101 -25.41 -15.05 -18.83
N LEU A 102 -26.58 -14.52 -18.45
CA LEU A 102 -26.69 -13.46 -17.43
C LEU A 102 -26.14 -13.90 -16.06
N GLU A 103 -26.44 -15.13 -15.62
CA GLU A 103 -25.95 -15.65 -14.35
C GLU A 103 -24.43 -15.83 -14.35
N ARG A 104 -23.85 -16.24 -15.48
CA ARG A 104 -22.39 -16.34 -15.64
C ARG A 104 -21.74 -14.96 -15.56
N GLU A 105 -22.26 -13.98 -16.29
CA GLU A 105 -21.77 -12.60 -16.25
C GLU A 105 -21.88 -11.99 -14.84
N GLU A 106 -23.00 -12.23 -14.15
CA GLU A 106 -23.17 -11.79 -12.76
C GLU A 106 -22.09 -12.38 -11.84
N LYS A 107 -21.83 -13.70 -11.95
CA LYS A 107 -20.78 -14.37 -11.17
C LYS A 107 -19.39 -13.80 -11.47
N GLU A 108 -19.08 -13.59 -12.74
CA GLU A 108 -17.79 -13.02 -13.15
C GLU A 108 -17.60 -11.59 -12.63
N ILE A 109 -18.64 -10.74 -12.71
CA ILE A 109 -18.62 -9.39 -12.14
C ILE A 109 -18.40 -9.43 -10.63
N LEU A 110 -19.12 -10.31 -9.92
CA LEU A 110 -18.98 -10.45 -8.47
C LEU A 110 -17.58 -10.93 -8.07
N GLN A 111 -17.03 -11.90 -8.80
CA GLN A 111 -15.69 -12.42 -8.58
C GLN A 111 -14.64 -11.34 -8.81
N ASN A 112 -14.69 -10.64 -9.95
CA ASN A 112 -13.79 -9.54 -10.27
C ASN A 112 -13.82 -8.44 -9.20
N ARG A 113 -15.01 -8.14 -8.65
CA ARG A 113 -15.15 -7.19 -7.54
C ARG A 113 -14.49 -7.69 -6.25
N ALA A 114 -14.61 -8.97 -5.93
CA ALA A 114 -13.97 -9.57 -4.76
C ALA A 114 -12.44 -9.57 -4.88
N ASP A 115 -11.94 -9.93 -6.07
CA ASP A 115 -10.50 -9.96 -6.36
C ASP A 115 -9.90 -8.54 -6.32
N SER A 116 -10.60 -7.55 -6.90
CA SER A 116 -10.20 -6.15 -6.83
C SER A 116 -10.13 -5.60 -5.40
N ARG A 117 -11.08 -5.98 -4.54
CA ARG A 117 -11.08 -5.60 -3.12
C ARG A 117 -9.89 -6.22 -2.38
N THR A 118 -9.71 -7.53 -2.53
CA THR A 118 -8.60 -8.26 -1.89
C THR A 118 -7.26 -7.66 -2.29
N ALA A 119 -7.07 -7.40 -3.58
CA ALA A 119 -5.83 -6.79 -4.07
C ALA A 119 -5.62 -5.36 -3.55
N THR A 120 -6.69 -4.59 -3.36
CA THR A 120 -6.60 -3.24 -2.77
C THR A 120 -6.19 -3.32 -1.29
N ASP A 121 -6.78 -4.26 -0.54
CA ASP A 121 -6.48 -4.47 0.87
C ASP A 121 -5.00 -4.90 1.05
N ASP A 122 -4.50 -5.82 0.23
CA ASP A 122 -3.09 -6.25 0.24
C ASP A 122 -2.10 -5.08 0.00
N ILE A 123 -2.47 -4.15 -0.89
CA ILE A 123 -1.67 -2.94 -1.16
C ILE A 123 -1.68 -1.99 0.03
N LEU A 124 -2.85 -1.78 0.64
CA LEU A 124 -2.97 -0.93 1.83
C LEU A 124 -2.16 -1.50 2.99
N ASP A 125 -2.23 -2.81 3.21
CA ASP A 125 -1.41 -3.51 4.21
C ASP A 125 0.08 -3.39 3.92
N SER A 126 0.48 -3.44 2.65
CA SER A 126 1.86 -3.19 2.23
C SER A 126 2.32 -1.77 2.59
N ILE A 127 1.49 -0.74 2.35
CA ILE A 127 1.79 0.65 2.72
C ILE A 127 1.90 0.82 4.25
N VAL A 128 0.98 0.22 5.01
CA VAL A 128 0.99 0.22 6.47
C VAL A 128 2.28 -0.45 6.98
N THR A 129 2.68 -1.56 6.36
CA THR A 129 3.91 -2.29 6.69
C THR A 129 5.16 -1.48 6.35
N CYS A 130 5.22 -0.84 5.18
CA CYS A 130 6.32 0.06 4.80
C CYS A 130 6.51 1.16 5.86
N THR A 131 5.42 1.80 6.26
CA THR A 131 5.42 2.92 7.21
C THR A 131 5.81 2.44 8.61
N SER A 132 5.22 1.35 9.08
CA SER A 132 5.50 0.78 10.41
C SER A 132 6.96 0.34 10.54
N ASN A 133 7.51 -0.33 9.52
CA ASN A 133 8.92 -0.71 9.49
C ASN A 133 9.84 0.52 9.47
N GLY A 134 9.45 1.58 8.77
CA GLY A 134 10.15 2.86 8.78
C GLY A 134 10.22 3.48 10.18
N LEU A 135 9.07 3.53 10.87
CA LEU A 135 8.97 4.05 12.23
C LEU A 135 9.80 3.24 13.22
N ILE A 136 9.73 1.90 13.17
CA ILE A 136 10.54 1.01 14.01
C ILE A 136 12.03 1.28 13.80
N LYS A 137 12.49 1.36 12.54
CA LYS A 137 13.89 1.68 12.23
C LYS A 137 14.30 3.06 12.75
N ALA A 138 13.43 4.06 12.64
CA ALA A 138 13.68 5.41 13.17
C ALA A 138 13.79 5.41 14.69
N SER A 139 12.90 4.72 15.40
CA SER A 139 12.94 4.58 16.85
C SER A 139 14.22 3.89 17.32
N VAL A 140 14.64 2.82 16.65
CA VAL A 140 15.91 2.13 16.96
C VAL A 140 17.11 3.05 16.73
N ALA A 141 17.11 3.81 15.63
CA ALA A 141 18.17 4.77 15.34
C ALA A 141 18.27 5.86 16.42
N ILE A 142 17.13 6.46 16.80
CA ILE A 142 17.07 7.47 17.87
C ILE A 142 17.59 6.90 19.18
N ALA A 143 17.11 5.72 19.60
CA ALA A 143 17.55 5.09 20.84
C ALA A 143 19.07 4.81 20.85
N ASN A 144 19.61 4.29 19.74
CA ASN A 144 21.04 4.06 19.60
C ASN A 144 21.84 5.36 19.67
N THR A 145 21.41 6.42 18.98
CA THR A 145 22.04 7.73 19.04
C THR A 145 22.00 8.30 20.46
N THR A 146 20.86 8.23 21.16
CA THR A 146 20.76 8.64 22.56
C THR A 146 21.76 7.89 23.44
N HIS A 147 21.89 6.58 23.25
CA HIS A 147 22.89 5.77 23.96
C HIS A 147 24.32 6.20 23.66
N GLN A 148 24.64 6.53 22.41
CA GLN A 148 25.96 7.02 22.03
C GLN A 148 26.28 8.39 22.63
N VAL A 149 25.31 9.31 22.66
CA VAL A 149 25.47 10.60 23.35
C VAL A 149 25.77 10.39 24.83
N ILE A 150 25.01 9.53 25.52
CA ILE A 150 25.24 9.21 26.94
C ILE A 150 26.64 8.63 27.15
N LYS A 151 27.06 7.68 26.31
CA LYS A 151 28.42 7.11 26.38
C LYS A 151 29.52 8.12 26.11
N CYS A 152 29.29 9.06 25.20
CA CYS A 152 30.25 10.12 24.87
C CYS A 152 30.41 11.08 26.05
N VAL A 153 29.31 11.49 26.68
CA VAL A 153 29.34 12.35 27.88
C VAL A 153 29.99 11.64 29.06
N ALA A 154 29.74 10.35 29.26
CA ALA A 154 30.36 9.60 30.36
C ALA A 154 31.88 9.37 30.22
N LYS A 155 32.45 9.61 29.03
CA LYS A 155 33.88 9.42 28.72
C LYS A 155 34.69 10.73 28.71
N GLY A 156 34.03 11.87 28.65
CA GLY A 156 34.66 13.20 28.57
C GLY A 156 34.48 13.99 29.85
#